data_AF-A0A538M4Y2-F1
#
_entry.id   AF-A0A538M4Y2-F1
#
_cell.length_a   1.000
_cell.length_b   1.000
_cell.length_c   1.000
_cell.angle_alpha   90.00
_cell.angle_beta   90.00
_cell.angle_gamma   90.00
#
_symmetry.space_group_name_H-M   'P 1'
#
loop_
_entity.id
_entity.type
_entity.pdbx_description
1 polymer ?
#
loop_
_entity_poly.entity_id
_entity_poly.type
_entity_poly.pdbx_seq_one_letter_code
_entity_poly.pdbx_strand_id
1 'polypeptide(L)' 'MSALQPFTAAGHYVNDMVESGEDVVRSIYGDDKYERLVNLKRTYDPDNVFRLNQNIEPG' A
#
# COMPACT_ATOMS: atom_id res chain seq x y z
N MET A 1 8.37 -21.42 5.43
CA MET A 1 8.96 -20.30 4.66
C MET A 1 10.46 -20.07 4.95
N SER A 2 11.10 -20.65 5.98
CA SER A 2 12.51 -20.31 6.33
C SER A 2 13.57 -20.71 5.31
N ALA A 3 13.36 -21.78 4.53
CA ALA A 3 14.34 -22.24 3.54
C ALA A 3 14.54 -21.26 2.36
N LEU A 4 13.54 -20.43 2.07
CA LEU A 4 13.57 -19.47 0.97
C LEU A 4 14.03 -18.08 1.39
N GLN A 5 14.06 -17.80 2.70
CA GLN A 5 14.37 -16.48 3.26
C GLN A 5 15.70 -15.86 2.76
N PRO A 6 16.81 -16.62 2.57
CA PRO A 6 18.04 -16.06 2.03
C PRO A 6 17.95 -15.60 0.56
N PHE A 7 16.94 -16.05 -0.17
CA PHE A 7 16.73 -15.79 -1.59
C PHE A 7 15.59 -14.80 -1.87
N THR A 8 14.99 -14.24 -0.82
CA THR A 8 13.90 -13.26 -0.93
C THR A 8 14.40 -11.86 -0.64
N ALA A 9 13.82 -10.86 -1.32
CA ALA A 9 13.96 -9.46 -0.92
C ALA A 9 12.89 -9.09 0.11
N ALA A 10 13.21 -8.18 1.02
CA ALA A 10 12.22 -7.60 1.91
C ALA A 10 11.22 -6.76 1.10
N GLY A 11 9.93 -7.03 1.27
CA GLY A 11 8.84 -6.37 0.55
C GLY A 11 7.65 -7.29 0.37
N HIS A 12 6.45 -6.72 0.37
CA HIS A 12 5.22 -7.46 0.14
C HIS A 12 4.60 -7.01 -1.19
N TYR A 13 4.12 -7.98 -1.96
CA TYR A 13 3.34 -7.67 -3.15
C TYR A 13 1.91 -7.31 -2.72
N VAL A 14 1.44 -6.14 -3.14
CA VAL A 14 0.16 -5.59 -2.69
C VAL A 14 -1.04 -6.52 -2.97
N ASN A 15 -0.96 -7.33 -4.03
CA ASN A 15 -2.05 -8.26 -4.39
C ASN A 15 -2.02 -9.58 -3.62
N ASP A 16 -0.95 -9.87 -2.87
CA ASP A 16 -0.86 -11.06 -2.01
C ASP A 16 -1.38 -10.79 -0.59
N MET A 17 -1.83 -9.55 -0.32
CA MET A 17 -2.25 -9.09 1.00
C MET A 17 -3.77 -9.22 1.20
N VAL A 18 -4.14 -9.94 2.25
CA VAL A 18 -5.54 -10.07 2.73
C VAL A 18 -5.90 -8.97 3.73
N GLU A 19 -4.91 -8.48 4.47
CA GLU A 19 -5.08 -7.41 5.45
C GLU A 19 -4.96 -6.04 4.77
N SER A 20 -5.78 -5.09 5.19
CA SER A 20 -5.79 -3.71 4.70
C SER A 20 -5.78 -2.74 5.87
N GLY A 21 -5.19 -1.57 5.66
CA GLY A 21 -5.03 -0.54 6.69
C GLY A 21 -3.87 0.38 6.35
N GLU A 22 -3.93 1.64 6.77
CA GLU A 22 -2.96 2.67 6.39
C GLU A 22 -1.52 2.28 6.73
N ASP A 23 -1.26 1.77 7.94
CA ASP A 23 0.08 1.36 8.37
C ASP A 23 0.64 0.19 7.52
N VAL A 24 -0.23 -0.75 7.15
CA VAL A 24 0.13 -1.90 6.31
C VAL A 24 0.43 -1.41 4.89
N VAL A 25 -0.44 -0.58 4.32
CA VAL A 25 -0.29 -0.05 2.96
C VAL A 25 0.95 0.85 2.83
N ARG A 26 1.22 1.68 3.84
CA ARG A 26 2.41 2.53 3.90
C ARG A 26 3.69 1.70 3.99
N SER A 27 3.70 0.61 4.76
CA SER A 27 4.85 -0.30 4.85
C SER A 27 5.18 -0.99 3.52
N ILE A 28 4.17 -1.19 2.66
CA ILE A 28 4.32 -1.84 1.33
C ILE A 28 4.90 -0.86 0.31
N TYR A 29 4.33 0.33 0.23
CA TYR A 29 4.75 1.32 -0.77
C TYR A 29 6.05 2.02 -0.37
N GLY A 30 6.32 2.14 0.93
CA GLY A 30 7.35 3.02 1.47
C GLY A 30 6.91 4.49 1.43
N ASP A 31 7.52 5.31 2.29
CA ASP A 31 7.09 6.68 2.55
C ASP A 31 6.98 7.54 1.28
N ASP A 32 8.04 7.60 0.46
CA ASP A 32 8.07 8.45 -0.74
C ASP A 32 6.95 8.12 -1.76
N LYS A 33 6.67 6.82 -1.96
CA LYS A 33 5.61 6.40 -2.89
C LYS A 33 4.25 6.60 -2.27
N TYR A 34 4.10 6.32 -0.98
CA TYR A 34 2.85 6.53 -0.25
C TYR A 34 2.41 8.00 -0.34
N GLU A 35 3.30 8.95 -0.05
CA GLU A 35 3.00 10.39 -0.13
C GLU A 35 2.60 10.82 -1.55
N ARG A 36 3.31 10.32 -2.57
CA ARG A 36 2.94 10.58 -3.97
C ARG A 36 1.54 10.05 -4.29
N LEU A 37 1.21 8.85 -3.84
CA LEU A 37 -0.10 8.23 -4.07
C LEU A 37 -1.22 8.94 -3.33
N VAL A 38 -1.00 9.40 -2.10
CA VAL A 38 -1.95 10.26 -1.36
C VAL A 38 -2.26 11.53 -2.17
N ASN A 39 -1.24 12.21 -2.70
CA ASN A 39 -1.44 13.41 -3.52
C ASN A 39 -2.22 13.13 -4.82
N LEU A 40 -1.99 11.98 -5.45
CA LEU A 40 -2.79 11.55 -6.60
C LEU A 40 -4.24 11.24 -6.19
N LYS A 41 -4.44 10.53 -5.08
CA LYS A 41 -5.78 10.21 -4.56
C LYS A 41 -6.58 11.49 -4.24
N ARG A 42 -5.95 12.49 -3.61
CA ARG A 42 -6.56 13.81 -3.39
C ARG A 42 -7.01 14.50 -4.69
N THR A 43 -6.28 14.28 -5.78
CA THR A 43 -6.57 14.91 -7.08
C THR A 43 -7.68 14.19 -7.83
N TYR A 44 -7.68 12.85 -7.81
CA TYR A 44 -8.51 12.02 -8.68
C TYR A 44 -9.67 11.32 -7.98
N ASP A 45 -9.61 11.13 -6.66
CA ASP A 45 -10.65 10.49 -5.84
C ASP A 45 -10.67 11.10 -4.41
N PRO A 46 -10.93 12.41 -4.27
CA PRO A 46 -10.88 13.11 -2.98
C PRO A 46 -11.90 12.59 -1.97
N ASP A 47 -13.04 12.08 -2.43
CA ASP A 47 -14.10 11.52 -1.58
C ASP A 47 -13.88 10.02 -1.25
N ASN A 48 -12.75 9.46 -1.69
CA ASN A 48 -12.39 8.05 -1.50
C ASN A 48 -13.49 7.07 -1.93
N VAL A 49 -14.11 7.33 -3.09
CA VAL A 49 -15.16 6.50 -3.69
C VAL A 49 -14.63 5.09 -3.96
N PHE A 50 -13.40 4.99 -4.47
CA PHE A 50 -12.75 3.71 -4.76
C PHE A 50 -11.92 3.22 -3.58
N ARG A 51 -12.60 2.67 -2.57
CA ARG A 51 -11.99 2.22 -1.31
C ARG A 51 -11.98 0.71 -1.05
N LEU A 52 -12.55 -0.10 -1.95
CA LEU A 52 -12.50 -1.57 -1.86
C LEU A 52 -11.23 -2.11 -2.53
N ASN A 53 -10.07 -1.75 -1.96
CA ASN A 53 -8.74 -2.16 -2.39
C ASN A 53 -7.76 -2.00 -1.21
N GLN A 54 -6.46 -2.18 -1.46
CA GLN A 54 -5.41 -1.81 -0.50
C GLN A 54 -5.31 -0.27 -0.41
N ASN A 55 -6.30 0.28 0.30
CA ASN A 55 -6.69 1.66 0.16
C ASN A 55 -5.67 2.64 0.73
N ILE A 56 -5.54 3.77 0.05
CA ILE A 56 -4.80 4.94 0.50
C ILE A 56 -5.83 6.03 0.75
N GLU A 57 -5.89 6.54 1.97
CA GLU A 57 -6.80 7.63 2.31
C GLU A 57 -6.25 8.96 1.77
N PRO A 58 -7.09 9.81 1.16
CA PRO A 58 -6.66 11.13 0.72
C PRO A 58 -6.36 12.07 1.91
N GLY A 59 -6.79 11.74 3.14
CA GLY A 59 -6.55 12.52 4.37
C GLY A 59 -7.83 13.07 4.99
#